data_AF-A0A1Y5CW84-F1
#
_entry.id   AF-A0A1Y5CW84-F1
#
_cell.length_a   1.000
_cell.length_b   1.000
_cell.length_c   1.000
_cell.angle_alpha   90.00
_cell.angle_beta   90.00
_cell.angle_gamma   90.00
#
_symmetry.space_group_name_H-M   'P 1'
#
loop_
_entity.id
_entity.type
_entity.pdbx_description
1 polymer ?
#
loop_
_entity_poly.entity_id
_entity_poly.type
_entity_poly.pdbx_seq_one_letter_code
_entity_poly.pdbx_strand_id
1 'polypeptide(L)'
;MGIITSIKEINGKLNFQITLNNDCVLSFNEDEYSNEDGVLQLYHAYASTIYGSQGLTVNGDTFIAWSASMGKASTYVAGSRHKEQSHWYFNKAEINEMKANKSENIHDVIVRLSSIDKRAKLASSLLLDTIKYKSELSMEI
;
A
#
# COMPACT_ATOMS: atom_id res chain seq x y z
N MET A 1 15.23 -3.44 7.73
CA MET A 1 15.03 -4.10 6.43
C MET A 1 16.26 -4.91 6.11
N GLY A 2 16.09 -6.01 5.40
CA GLY A 2 17.18 -6.84 4.92
C GLY A 2 16.84 -7.42 3.55
N ILE A 3 17.87 -7.85 2.84
CA ILE A 3 17.76 -8.52 1.55
C ILE A 3 17.96 -9.99 1.79
N ILE A 4 17.04 -10.83 1.32
CA ILE A 4 17.25 -12.27 1.29
C ILE A 4 18.35 -12.56 0.27
N THR A 5 19.46 -13.13 0.72
CA THR A 5 20.62 -13.45 -0.11
C THR A 5 20.71 -14.93 -0.46
N SER A 6 20.08 -15.80 0.33
CA SER A 6 19.99 -17.23 0.05
C SER A 6 18.73 -17.83 0.68
N ILE A 7 18.15 -18.81 -0.01
CA ILE A 7 17.08 -19.68 0.49
C ILE A 7 17.53 -21.11 0.24
N LYS A 8 17.57 -21.93 1.28
CA LYS A 8 17.99 -23.35 1.20
C LYS A 8 17.03 -24.22 1.99
N GLU A 9 16.79 -25.43 1.49
CA GLU A 9 16.07 -26.46 2.23
C GLU A 9 17.07 -27.33 3.00
N ILE A 10 16.87 -27.50 4.30
CA ILE A 10 17.71 -28.32 5.18
C ILE A 10 16.77 -29.14 6.07
N ASN A 11 16.87 -30.47 6.01
CA ASN A 11 16.01 -31.39 6.76
C ASN A 11 14.51 -31.18 6.53
N GLY A 12 14.12 -30.86 5.28
CA GLY A 12 12.72 -30.59 4.91
C GLY A 12 12.21 -29.22 5.35
N LYS A 13 13.10 -28.32 5.82
CA LYS A 13 12.73 -26.99 6.32
C LYS A 13 13.47 -25.89 5.59
N LEU A 14 12.77 -24.78 5.35
CA LEU A 14 13.38 -23.61 4.72
C LEU A 14 14.28 -22.86 5.71
N ASN A 15 15.50 -22.57 5.27
CA ASN A 15 16.46 -21.70 5.92
C ASN A 15 16.71 -20.48 5.05
N PHE A 16 16.58 -19.31 5.66
CA PHE A 16 16.75 -18.02 5.03
C PHE A 16 18.04 -17.38 5.50
N GLN A 17 18.79 -16.81 4.56
CA GLN A 17 19.91 -15.93 4.87
C GLN A 17 19.52 -14.52 4.46
N ILE A 18 19.65 -13.57 5.39
CA ILE A 18 19.36 -12.16 5.16
C ILE A 18 20.61 -11.33 5.44
N THR A 19 20.85 -10.36 4.58
CA THR A 19 21.82 -9.28 4.83
C THR A 19 21.04 -8.04 5.24
N LEU A 20 21.29 -7.57 6.46
CA LEU A 20 20.72 -6.33 6.98
C LEU A 20 21.46 -5.11 6.42
N ASN A 21 20.84 -3.93 6.55
CA ASN A 21 21.42 -2.67 6.09
C ASN A 21 22.76 -2.28 6.77
N ASN A 22 23.11 -2.92 7.89
CA ASN A 22 24.38 -2.74 8.59
C ASN A 22 25.41 -3.83 8.25
N ASP A 23 25.23 -4.51 7.11
CA ASP A 23 26.03 -5.64 6.62
C ASP A 23 26.04 -6.87 7.54
N CYS A 24 25.22 -6.87 8.59
CA CYS A 24 25.05 -8.03 9.45
C CYS A 24 24.30 -9.12 8.68
N VAL A 25 24.88 -10.32 8.67
CA VAL A 25 24.28 -11.50 8.07
C VAL A 25 23.59 -12.29 9.17
N LEU A 26 22.28 -12.50 9.02
CA LEU A 26 21.48 -13.34 9.90
C LEU A 26 20.97 -14.55 9.13
N SER A 27 20.74 -15.64 9.84
CA SER A 27 20.07 -16.81 9.32
C SER A 27 19.00 -17.24 10.29
N PHE A 28 17.85 -17.63 9.75
CA PHE A 28 16.72 -18.16 10.52
C PHE A 28 16.04 -19.26 9.70
N ASN A 29 15.43 -20.21 10.39
CA ASN A 29 14.59 -21.22 9.76
C ASN A 29 13.10 -20.85 9.87
N GLU A 30 12.26 -21.53 9.11
CA GLU A 30 10.83 -21.25 9.12
C GLU A 30 10.15 -21.49 10.48
N ASP A 31 10.60 -22.44 11.30
CA ASP A 31 10.00 -22.70 12.62
C ASP A 31 10.26 -21.55 13.61
N GLU A 32 11.46 -20.96 13.56
CA GLU A 32 11.88 -19.88 14.46
C GLU A 32 11.09 -18.58 14.22
N TYR A 33 10.55 -18.42 13.01
CA TYR A 33 9.92 -17.17 12.56
C TYR A 33 8.47 -17.35 12.09
N SER A 34 7.91 -18.53 12.29
CA SER A 34 6.48 -18.79 12.11
C SER A 34 5.71 -18.38 13.36
N ASN A 35 4.46 -17.95 13.15
CA ASN A 35 3.54 -17.71 14.26
C ASN A 35 3.02 -19.05 14.85
N GLU A 36 2.15 -18.97 15.86
CA GLU A 36 1.53 -20.14 16.50
C GLU A 36 0.73 -21.03 15.53
N ASP A 37 0.28 -20.47 14.41
CA ASP A 37 -0.43 -21.18 13.34
C ASP A 37 0.51 -21.82 12.29
N GLY A 38 1.83 -21.72 12.46
CA GLY A 38 2.83 -22.23 11.53
C GLY A 38 3.02 -21.39 10.26
N VAL A 39 2.57 -20.13 10.28
CA VAL A 39 2.68 -19.20 9.14
C VAL A 39 3.93 -18.33 9.28
N LEU A 40 4.83 -18.45 8.32
CA LEU A 40 6.03 -17.64 8.21
C LEU A 40 5.69 -16.16 7.97
N GLN A 41 6.12 -15.29 8.88
CA GLN A 41 5.78 -13.85 8.87
C GLN A 41 6.76 -13.03 8.02
N LEU A 42 6.81 -13.30 6.71
CA LEU A 42 7.60 -12.52 5.74
C LEU A 42 6.68 -11.77 4.77
N TYR A 43 7.00 -10.51 4.50
CA TYR A 43 6.28 -9.68 3.55
C TYR A 43 7.25 -9.04 2.54
N HIS A 44 6.77 -8.90 1.31
CA HIS A 44 7.49 -8.11 0.32
C HIS A 44 7.55 -6.64 0.76
N ALA A 45 8.75 -6.08 0.71
CA ALA A 45 8.99 -4.71 1.13
C ALA A 45 9.26 -3.76 -0.05
N TYR A 46 9.21 -4.25 -1.30
CA TYR A 46 9.41 -3.44 -2.50
C TYR A 46 8.15 -2.69 -2.94
N ALA A 47 6.97 -3.10 -2.47
CA ALA A 47 5.69 -2.45 -2.69
C ALA A 47 4.93 -2.39 -1.38
N SER A 48 4.25 -1.27 -1.13
CA SER A 48 3.45 -1.07 0.09
C SER A 48 2.23 -0.23 -0.23
N THR A 49 1.20 -0.34 0.61
CA THR A 49 0.07 0.58 0.56
C THR A 49 0.52 1.97 1.00
N ILE A 50 -0.21 3.00 0.58
CA ILE A 50 0.08 4.38 1.01
C ILE A 50 0.05 4.49 2.54
N TYR A 51 -0.90 3.80 3.18
CA TYR A 51 -1.00 3.75 4.63
C TYR A 51 0.23 3.09 5.27
N GLY A 52 0.65 1.93 4.77
CA GLY A 52 1.85 1.23 5.24
C GLY A 52 3.16 1.98 4.96
N SER A 53 3.14 2.92 4.00
CA SER A 53 4.29 3.78 3.70
C SER A 53 4.40 5.02 4.59
N GLN A 54 3.38 5.33 5.40
CA GLN A 54 3.35 6.58 6.16
C GLN A 54 4.52 6.66 7.16
N GLY A 55 5.29 7.76 7.07
CA GLY A 55 6.47 7.96 7.92
C GLY A 55 7.74 7.27 7.43
N LEU A 56 7.66 6.46 6.36
CA LEU A 56 8.84 5.91 5.71
C LEU A 56 9.52 6.99 4.85
N THR A 57 10.85 6.85 4.72
CA THR A 57 11.67 7.57 3.75
C THR A 57 12.40 6.54 2.90
N VAL A 58 12.11 6.55 1.61
CA VAL A 58 12.76 5.71 0.60
C VAL A 58 14.05 6.39 0.17
N ASN A 59 15.18 5.74 0.43
CA ASN A 59 16.49 6.21 0.01
C ASN A 59 16.72 5.88 -1.48
N GLY A 60 16.07 6.65 -2.35
CA GLY A 60 16.06 6.45 -3.80
C GLY A 60 14.79 7.00 -4.42
N ASP A 61 14.46 6.45 -5.59
CA ASP A 61 13.25 6.77 -6.35
C ASP A 61 12.02 6.04 -5.79
N THR A 62 10.85 6.64 -5.98
CA THR A 62 9.54 6.03 -5.69
C THR A 62 8.71 5.89 -6.95
N PHE A 63 7.94 4.80 -7.02
CA PHE A 63 7.05 4.51 -8.13
C PHE A 63 5.63 4.39 -7.59
N ILE A 64 4.75 5.30 -8.00
CA ILE A 64 3.42 5.46 -7.43
C ILE A 64 2.39 5.14 -8.50
N ALA A 65 1.62 4.08 -8.28
CA ALA A 65 0.39 3.84 -9.03
C ALA A 65 -0.73 4.69 -8.42
N TRP A 66 -1.09 5.79 -9.07
CA TRP A 66 -2.17 6.65 -8.64
C TRP A 66 -3.52 6.07 -9.05
N SER A 67 -4.52 6.23 -8.18
CA SER A 67 -5.93 5.96 -8.52
C SER A 67 -6.81 7.12 -8.09
N ALA A 68 -7.99 7.24 -8.71
CA ALA A 68 -8.97 8.27 -8.40
C ALA A 68 -9.47 8.19 -6.96
N SER A 69 -9.27 7.07 -6.26
CA SER A 69 -9.56 6.91 -4.84
C SER A 69 -8.62 7.74 -3.95
N MET A 70 -7.40 8.04 -4.39
CA MET A 70 -6.43 8.86 -3.67
C MET A 70 -6.93 10.31 -3.57
N GLY A 71 -7.32 10.72 -2.36
CA GLY A 71 -7.58 12.12 -2.05
C GLY A 71 -6.30 12.88 -1.74
N LYS A 72 -6.46 14.12 -1.26
CA LYS A 72 -5.36 15.03 -0.91
C LYS A 72 -4.31 14.42 0.01
N ALA A 73 -4.74 13.84 1.13
CA ALA A 73 -3.81 13.28 2.12
C ALA A 73 -3.00 12.11 1.55
N SER A 74 -3.68 11.14 0.92
CA SER A 74 -3.03 9.96 0.35
C SER A 74 -2.07 10.31 -0.80
N THR A 75 -2.45 11.26 -1.66
CA THR A 75 -1.60 11.75 -2.74
C THR A 75 -0.34 12.42 -2.18
N TYR A 76 -0.49 13.28 -1.16
CA TYR A 76 0.65 13.90 -0.50
C TYR A 76 1.57 12.85 0.15
N VAL A 77 1.00 11.89 0.87
CA VAL A 77 1.79 10.84 1.53
C VAL A 77 2.56 10.03 0.49
N ALA A 78 1.92 9.54 -0.57
CA ALA A 78 2.58 8.78 -1.62
C ALA A 78 3.74 9.57 -2.26
N GLY A 79 3.48 10.84 -2.60
CA GLY A 79 4.44 11.71 -3.26
C GLY A 79 5.64 12.11 -2.41
N SER A 80 5.55 12.07 -1.09
CA SER A 80 6.58 12.62 -0.19
C SER A 80 7.60 11.60 0.32
N ARG A 81 7.55 10.33 -0.14
CA ARG A 81 8.40 9.26 0.42
C ARG A 81 9.80 9.18 -0.16
N HIS A 82 10.04 9.75 -1.34
CA HIS A 82 11.34 9.66 -2.01
C HIS A 82 12.37 10.64 -1.42
N LYS A 83 13.65 10.29 -1.55
CA LYS A 83 14.75 11.26 -1.44
C LYS A 83 15.17 11.84 -2.79
N GLU A 84 15.03 11.04 -3.85
CA GLU A 84 15.52 11.39 -5.19
C GLU A 84 14.35 11.81 -6.09
N GLN A 85 13.72 10.88 -6.83
CA GLN A 85 12.59 11.19 -7.71
C GLN A 85 11.29 10.47 -7.34
N SER A 86 10.17 11.07 -7.76
CA SER A 86 8.82 10.51 -7.62
C SER A 86 8.20 10.28 -8.99
N HIS A 87 8.05 9.02 -9.38
CA HIS A 87 7.47 8.61 -10.64
C HIS A 87 6.01 8.25 -10.44
N TRP A 88 5.13 8.97 -11.14
CA TRP A 88 3.69 8.80 -11.04
C TRP A 88 3.15 8.09 -12.28
N TYR A 89 2.40 7.03 -12.05
CA TYR A 89 1.71 6.26 -13.08
C TYR A 89 0.21 6.41 -12.89
N PHE A 90 -0.47 6.68 -14.01
CA PHE A 90 -1.88 6.98 -14.02
C PHE A 90 -2.61 6.07 -14.99
N ASN A 91 -3.73 5.50 -14.56
CA ASN A 91 -4.58 4.73 -15.46
C ASN A 91 -5.44 5.68 -16.30
N LYS A 92 -5.14 5.74 -17.60
CA LYS A 92 -5.86 6.61 -18.55
C LYS A 92 -7.36 6.27 -18.64
N ALA A 93 -7.73 4.98 -18.53
CA ALA A 93 -9.13 4.58 -18.60
C ALA A 93 -9.92 5.13 -17.41
N GLU A 94 -9.40 4.93 -16.19
CA GLU A 94 -9.99 5.45 -14.95
C GLU A 94 -10.15 6.99 -15.00
N ILE A 95 -9.13 7.70 -15.46
CA ILE A 95 -9.20 9.17 -15.57
C ILE A 95 -10.28 9.59 -16.56
N ASN A 96 -10.40 8.92 -17.71
CA ASN A 96 -11.40 9.25 -18.71
C ASN A 96 -12.82 9.04 -18.18
N GLU A 97 -13.06 8.03 -17.34
CA GLU A 97 -14.36 7.82 -16.67
C GLU A 97 -14.69 8.94 -15.67
N MET A 98 -13.67 9.55 -15.07
CA MET A 98 -13.82 10.61 -14.07
C MET A 98 -13.94 12.03 -14.66
N LYS A 99 -13.95 12.15 -15.98
CA LYS A 99 -14.14 13.43 -16.68
C LYS A 99 -15.57 13.91 -16.50
N ALA A 100 -15.73 15.17 -16.08
CA ALA A 100 -17.03 15.84 -16.03
C ALA A 100 -17.56 16.16 -17.44
N ASN A 101 -16.67 16.34 -18.41
CA ASN A 101 -17.00 16.54 -19.81
C ASN A 101 -15.90 15.99 -20.74
N LYS A 102 -16.27 15.67 -21.98
CA LYS A 102 -15.38 15.00 -22.95
C LYS A 102 -14.10 15.81 -23.27
N SER A 103 -14.17 17.13 -23.14
CA SER A 103 -13.07 18.07 -23.41
C SER A 103 -12.12 18.30 -22.22
N GLU A 104 -12.44 17.83 -21.01
CA GLU A 104 -11.63 18.08 -19.81
C GLU A 104 -10.22 17.52 -19.99
N ASN A 105 -9.21 18.30 -19.64
CA ASN A 105 -7.82 17.87 -19.69
C ASN A 105 -7.56 16.81 -18.61
N ILE A 106 -6.79 15.78 -18.95
CA ILE A 106 -6.43 14.70 -18.02
C ILE A 106 -5.72 15.25 -16.77
N HIS A 107 -4.83 16.23 -16.92
CA HIS A 107 -4.13 16.84 -15.80
C HIS A 107 -5.11 17.56 -14.84
N ASP A 108 -6.11 18.26 -15.37
CA ASP A 108 -7.10 18.96 -14.55
C ASP A 108 -7.93 17.98 -13.73
N VAL A 109 -8.31 16.84 -14.32
CA VAL A 109 -9.00 15.74 -13.63
C VAL A 109 -8.15 15.22 -12.47
N ILE A 110 -6.86 14.93 -12.72
CA ILE A 110 -5.93 14.43 -11.70
C ILE A 110 -5.77 15.44 -10.56
N VAL A 111 -5.52 16.72 -10.90
CA VAL A 111 -5.35 17.80 -9.91
C VAL A 111 -6.61 17.97 -9.06
N ARG A 112 -7.78 17.98 -9.71
CA ARG A 112 -9.07 18.08 -9.03
C ARG A 112 -9.25 16.93 -8.05
N LEU A 113 -9.11 15.68 -8.50
CA LEU A 113 -9.31 14.50 -7.65
C LEU A 113 -8.29 14.42 -6.52
N SER A 114 -7.04 14.77 -6.80
CA SER A 114 -5.94 14.83 -5.82
C SER A 114 -6.08 15.98 -4.84
N SER A 115 -6.95 16.95 -5.09
CA SER A 115 -7.18 18.09 -4.17
C SER A 115 -8.35 17.85 -3.21
N ILE A 116 -9.18 16.82 -3.46
CA ILE A 116 -10.36 16.54 -2.63
C ILE A 116 -9.93 16.00 -1.28
N ASP A 117 -10.41 16.62 -0.20
CA ASP A 117 -10.34 16.04 1.14
C ASP A 117 -11.43 14.98 1.29
N LYS A 118 -11.01 13.72 1.31
CA LYS A 118 -11.92 12.57 1.39
C LYS A 118 -12.16 12.07 2.82
N ARG A 119 -11.49 12.66 3.82
CA ARG A 119 -11.55 12.18 5.22
C ARG A 119 -12.95 12.24 5.81
N ALA A 120 -13.72 13.30 5.52
CA ALA A 120 -15.08 13.45 6.02
C ALA A 120 -16.08 12.48 5.39
N LYS A 121 -15.90 12.15 4.10
CA LYS A 121 -16.79 11.24 3.37
C LYS A 121 -16.55 9.77 3.72
N LEU A 122 -15.30 9.37 3.94
CA LEU A 122 -14.94 7.99 4.26
C LEU A 122 -15.46 7.53 5.64
N ALA A 123 -15.37 8.41 6.65
CA ALA A 123 -15.91 8.10 7.98
C ALA A 123 -17.45 7.97 7.95
N SER A 124 -18.11 8.86 7.21
CA SER A 124 -19.57 8.82 7.06
C SER A 124 -20.05 7.59 6.29
N SER A 125 -19.35 7.18 5.20
CA SER A 125 -19.70 5.99 4.44
C SER A 125 -19.48 4.70 5.24
N LEU A 126 -18.36 4.59 5.97
CA LEU A 126 -18.10 3.44 6.84
C LEU A 126 -19.13 3.30 7.96
N LEU A 127 -19.57 4.43 8.54
CA LEU A 127 -20.65 4.43 9.53
C LEU A 127 -21.98 3.98 8.92
N LEU A 128 -22.31 4.45 7.71
CA LEU A 128 -23.52 4.04 6.99
C LEU A 128 -23.49 2.55 6.62
N ASP A 129 -22.36 2.04 6.15
CA ASP A 129 -22.18 0.62 5.84
C ASP A 129 -22.28 -0.25 7.10
N THR A 130 -21.73 0.22 8.23
CA THR A 130 -21.85 -0.45 9.53
C THR A 130 -23.30 -0.46 10.04
N ILE A 131 -24.03 0.64 9.86
CA ILE A 131 -25.46 0.73 10.22
C ILE A 131 -26.29 -0.22 9.34
N LYS A 132 -26.01 -0.25 8.04
CA LYS A 132 -26.70 -1.11 7.08
C LYS A 132 -26.48 -2.59 7.40
N TYR A 133 -25.22 -2.98 7.64
CA TYR A 133 -24.87 -4.33 8.08
C TYR A 133 -25.58 -4.74 9.38
N LYS A 134 -25.63 -3.84 10.38
CA LYS A 134 -26.38 -4.11 11.63
C LYS A 134 -27.88 -4.24 11.40
N SER A 135 -28.46 -3.45 10.50
CA SER A 135 -29.89 -3.51 10.19
C SER A 135 -30.28 -4.81 9.49
N GLU A 136 -29.43 -5.31 8.59
CA GLU A 136 -29.61 -6.58 7.90
C GLU A 136 -29.50 -7.77 8.87
N LEU A 137 -28.53 -7.73 9.79
CA LEU A 137 -28.36 -8.76 10.83
C LEU A 137 -29.51 -8.78 11.87
N SER A 138 -30.16 -7.63 12.11
CA SER A 138 -31.33 -7.54 13.00
C SER A 138 -32.66 -7.96 12.35
N MET A 139 -32.69 -8.17 11.04
CA MET A 139 -33.87 -8.68 10.32
C MET A 139 -33.85 -10.21 10.12
N GLU A 140 -32.73 -10.88 10.45
CA GLU A 140 -32.56 -12.34 10.38
C GLU A 140 -32.81 -13.08 11.72
N ILE A 141 -33.35 -12.40 12.74
CA ILE A 141 -33.79 -12.97 14.03
C ILE A 141 -35.30 -12.77 14.18
#